data_AF-A0A9D7JS12-F1
#
_entry.id   AF-A0A9D7JS12-F1
#
_cell.length_a   1.000
_cell.length_b   1.000
_cell.length_c   1.000
_cell.angle_alpha   90.00
_cell.angle_beta   90.00
_cell.angle_gamma   90.00
#
_symmetry.space_group_name_H-M   'P 1'
#
loop_
_entity.id
_entity.type
_entity.pdbx_description
1 polymer ?
#
loop_
_entity_poly.entity_id
_entity_poly.type
_entity_poly.pdbx_seq_one_letter_code
_entity_poly.pdbx_strand_id
1 'polypeptide(L)'
;MEVDLKRLALELDGIDSLMLDSEYSFKHLLKAAHPFNKKTAKNLLHYLILRSLDIRELQDRLHTGGLSSMASSESHIRGQLVAIAQRLDEKKINSQRSIQL
;
A
#
# COMPACT_ATOMS: atom_id res chain seq x y z
N MET A 1 1.54 10.92 20.68
CA MET A 1 1.54 11.69 19.41
C MET A 1 0.34 11.21 18.63
N GLU A 2 -0.62 12.08 18.33
CA GLU A 2 -1.82 11.69 17.59
C GLU A 2 -1.40 11.25 16.17
N VAL A 3 -1.78 10.05 15.77
CA VAL A 3 -1.45 9.52 14.45
C VAL A 3 -2.35 10.23 13.43
N ASP A 4 -1.76 11.03 12.55
CA ASP A 4 -2.50 11.66 11.44
C ASP A 4 -2.91 10.61 10.41
N LEU A 5 -4.11 10.05 10.59
CA LEU A 5 -4.69 9.04 9.73
C LEU A 5 -4.92 9.55 8.30
N LYS A 6 -5.19 10.86 8.12
CA LYS A 6 -5.39 11.44 6.78
C LYS A 6 -4.08 11.46 6.01
N ARG A 7 -3.00 11.89 6.66
CA ARG A 7 -1.67 11.89 6.04
C ARG A 7 -1.21 10.48 5.67
N LEU A 8 -1.42 9.51 6.55
CA LEU A 8 -1.11 8.10 6.27
C LEU A 8 -1.87 7.56 5.05
N ALA A 9 -3.17 7.86 4.94
CA ALA A 9 -3.97 7.44 3.79
C ALA A 9 -3.44 8.04 2.48
N LEU A 10 -3.13 9.35 2.47
CA LEU A 10 -2.58 10.03 1.29
C LEU A 10 -1.22 9.45 0.86
N GLU A 11 -0.35 9.13 1.82
CA GLU A 11 0.95 8.51 1.53
C GLU A 11 0.78 7.11 0.91
N LEU A 12 -0.16 6.29 1.42
CA LEU A 12 -0.45 4.98 0.84
C LEU A 12 -1.07 5.09 -0.55
N ASP A 13 -2.02 5.99 -0.77
CA ASP A 13 -2.64 6.22 -2.08
C ASP A 13 -1.62 6.68 -3.13
N GLY A 14 -0.65 7.50 -2.71
CA GLY A 14 0.47 7.92 -3.58
C GLY A 14 1.33 6.73 -4.02
N ILE A 15 1.62 5.80 -3.11
CA ILE A 15 2.36 4.57 -3.44
C ILE A 15 1.54 3.66 -4.35
N ASP A 16 0.22 3.51 -4.12
CA ASP A 16 -0.66 2.72 -4.99
C ASP A 16 -0.69 3.28 -6.42
N SER A 17 -0.80 4.59 -6.53
CA SER A 17 -0.79 5.30 -7.82
C SER A 17 0.53 5.06 -8.56
N LEU A 18 1.67 5.18 -7.86
CA LEU A 18 2.98 4.89 -8.45
C LEU A 18 3.09 3.44 -8.93
N MET A 19 2.54 2.48 -8.19
CA MET A 19 2.49 1.08 -8.62
C MET A 19 1.68 0.92 -9.92
N LEU A 20 0.51 1.53 -10.01
CA LEU A 20 -0.33 1.48 -11.21
C LEU A 20 0.32 2.18 -12.42
N ASP A 21 0.93 3.33 -12.22
CA ASP A 21 1.66 4.06 -13.26
C ASP A 21 2.87 3.26 -13.77
N SER A 22 3.52 2.52 -12.88
CA SER A 22 4.59 1.59 -13.27
C SER A 22 4.06 0.43 -14.11
N GLU A 23 2.87 -0.13 -13.81
CA GLU A 23 2.26 -1.16 -14.66
C GLU A 23 2.03 -0.64 -16.10
N TYR A 24 1.61 0.62 -16.23
CA TYR A 24 1.43 1.27 -17.54
C TYR A 24 2.78 1.45 -18.25
N SER A 25 3.78 1.99 -17.57
CA SER A 25 5.12 2.26 -18.10
C SER A 25 5.84 0.98 -18.56
N PHE A 26 5.71 -0.10 -17.78
CA PHE A 26 6.34 -1.39 -18.07
C PHE A 26 5.39 -2.40 -18.72
N LYS A 27 4.27 -1.95 -19.28
CA LYS A 27 3.25 -2.81 -19.93
C LYS A 27 3.84 -3.74 -20.99
N HIS A 28 4.86 -3.29 -21.72
CA HIS A 28 5.53 -4.10 -22.73
C HIS A 28 6.26 -5.30 -22.12
N LEU A 29 6.99 -5.12 -21.01
CA LEU A 29 7.65 -6.21 -20.28
C LEU A 29 6.64 -7.15 -19.65
N LEU A 30 5.57 -6.61 -19.04
CA LEU A 30 4.50 -7.41 -18.45
C LEU A 30 3.74 -8.26 -19.49
N LYS A 31 3.64 -7.76 -20.74
CA LYS A 31 3.07 -8.53 -21.85
C LYS A 31 3.98 -9.65 -22.33
N ALA A 32 5.29 -9.45 -22.30
CA ALA A 32 6.30 -10.45 -22.69
C ALA A 32 6.44 -11.58 -21.65
N ALA A 33 6.01 -11.36 -20.41
CA ALA A 33 6.01 -12.40 -19.38
C ALA A 33 5.12 -13.60 -19.78
N HIS A 34 5.60 -14.81 -19.47
CA HIS A 34 4.86 -16.05 -19.70
C HIS A 34 3.44 -15.96 -19.10
N PRO A 35 2.38 -16.46 -19.77
CA PRO A 35 1.00 -16.31 -19.32
C PRO A 35 0.76 -16.71 -17.86
N PHE A 36 1.38 -17.80 -17.41
CA PHE A 36 1.27 -18.30 -16.02
C PHE A 36 1.99 -17.41 -14.99
N ASN A 37 2.94 -16.58 -15.42
CA ASN A 37 3.76 -15.74 -14.54
C ASN A 37 3.32 -14.28 -14.52
N LYS A 38 2.26 -13.89 -15.26
CA LYS A 38 1.82 -12.48 -15.33
C LYS A 38 1.52 -11.86 -13.97
N LYS A 39 0.87 -12.61 -13.08
CA LYS A 39 0.57 -12.15 -11.72
C LYS A 39 1.84 -11.94 -10.91
N THR A 40 2.78 -12.88 -10.97
CA THR A 40 4.08 -12.80 -10.29
C THR A 40 4.92 -11.65 -10.84
N ALA A 41 4.96 -11.45 -12.16
CA ALA A 41 5.68 -10.34 -12.78
C ALA A 41 5.15 -8.97 -12.33
N LYS A 42 3.83 -8.82 -12.24
CA LYS A 42 3.21 -7.61 -11.66
C LYS A 42 3.57 -7.42 -10.20
N ASN A 43 3.48 -8.49 -9.40
CA ASN A 43 3.82 -8.42 -7.98
C ASN A 43 5.30 -8.07 -7.77
N LEU A 44 6.21 -8.61 -8.60
CA LEU A 44 7.62 -8.25 -8.59
C LEU A 44 7.82 -6.77 -8.95
N LEU A 45 7.12 -6.26 -9.97
CA LEU A 45 7.17 -4.83 -10.31
C LEU A 45 6.73 -3.97 -9.11
N HIS A 46 5.60 -4.29 -8.48
CA HIS A 46 5.13 -3.57 -7.30
C HIS A 46 6.12 -3.66 -6.12
N TYR A 47 6.73 -4.83 -5.91
CA TYR A 47 7.79 -4.99 -4.91
C TYR A 47 8.97 -4.07 -5.18
N LEU A 48 9.46 -4.02 -6.42
CA LEU A 48 10.59 -3.16 -6.81
C LEU A 48 10.26 -1.68 -6.62
N ILE A 49 9.06 -1.25 -7.00
CA ILE A 49 8.60 0.13 -6.74
C ILE A 49 8.60 0.42 -5.24
N LEU A 50 7.98 -0.43 -4.42
CA LEU A 50 7.95 -0.23 -2.97
C LEU A 50 9.36 -0.17 -2.36
N ARG A 51 10.27 -1.04 -2.80
CA ARG A 51 11.65 -1.12 -2.30
C ARG A 51 12.52 0.05 -2.76
N SER A 52 12.11 0.77 -3.80
CA SER A 52 12.79 1.98 -4.28
C SER A 52 12.46 3.22 -3.47
N LEU A 53 11.44 3.17 -2.61
CA LEU A 53 10.98 4.28 -1.77
C LEU A 53 11.56 4.19 -0.36
N ASP A 54 11.84 5.34 0.27
CA ASP A 54 12.11 5.41 1.70
C ASP A 54 10.81 5.46 2.50
N ILE A 55 10.31 4.28 2.88
CA ILE A 55 9.02 4.12 3.59
C ILE A 55 9.18 3.91 5.10
N ARG A 56 10.38 4.10 5.66
CA ARG A 56 10.65 3.78 7.09
C ARG A 56 9.76 4.58 8.03
N GLU A 57 9.67 5.89 7.81
CA GLU A 57 8.81 6.77 8.62
C GLU A 57 7.33 6.39 8.50
N LEU A 58 6.87 6.04 7.29
CA LEU A 58 5.52 5.57 7.05
C LEU A 58 5.24 4.27 7.82
N GLN A 59 6.17 3.32 7.80
CA GLN A 59 6.06 2.06 8.53
C GLN A 59 6.00 2.27 10.04
N ASP A 60 6.85 3.13 10.59
CA ASP A 60 6.89 3.43 12.03
C ASP A 60 5.57 4.07 12.49
N ARG A 61 5.01 4.99 11.70
CA ARG A 61 3.71 5.62 11.98
C ARG A 61 2.55 4.62 11.87
N LEU A 62 2.56 3.72 10.88
CA LEU A 62 1.56 2.65 10.78
C LEU A 62 1.65 1.68 11.96
N HIS A 63 2.87 1.32 12.39
CA HIS A 63 3.09 0.46 13.54
C HIS A 63 2.59 1.11 14.83
N THR A 64 2.91 2.39 15.05
CA THR A 64 2.41 3.17 16.18
C THR A 64 0.88 3.25 16.20
N GLY A 65 0.24 3.28 15.03
CA GLY A 65 -1.23 3.24 14.88
C GLY A 65 -1.87 1.85 15.02
N GLY A 66 -1.10 0.79 15.28
CA GLY A 66 -1.57 -0.59 15.37
C GLY A 66 -1.98 -1.20 14.02
N LEU A 67 -1.46 -0.67 12.91
CA LEU A 67 -1.79 -1.08 11.54
C LEU A 67 -0.70 -1.95 10.90
N SER A 68 0.30 -2.36 11.67
CA SER A 68 1.41 -3.18 11.19
C SER A 68 1.02 -4.65 11.03
N SER A 69 0.81 -5.08 9.79
CA SER A 69 1.02 -6.47 9.36
C SER A 69 1.55 -6.53 7.93
N MET A 70 2.67 -5.84 7.66
CA MET A 70 3.35 -5.90 6.35
C MET A 70 4.21 -7.16 6.14
N ALA A 71 4.38 -7.99 7.18
CA ALA A 71 5.41 -9.04 7.20
C ALA A 71 5.05 -10.34 6.47
N SER A 72 3.79 -10.60 6.09
CA SER A 72 3.37 -11.92 5.57
C SER A 72 3.18 -12.02 4.06
N SER A 73 3.77 -11.14 3.26
CA SER A 73 3.09 -10.76 2.02
C SER A 73 3.99 -10.45 0.83
N GLU A 74 5.14 -11.12 0.76
CA GLU A 74 5.99 -11.10 -0.42
C GLU A 74 5.21 -11.46 -1.70
N SER A 75 4.13 -12.25 -1.59
CA SER A 75 3.30 -12.68 -2.73
C SER A 75 2.28 -11.64 -3.23
N HIS A 76 1.90 -10.63 -2.43
CA HIS A 76 0.78 -9.71 -2.75
C HIS A 76 0.99 -8.29 -2.23
N ILE A 77 2.03 -7.60 -2.70
CA ILE A 77 2.47 -6.29 -2.21
C ILE A 77 1.36 -5.23 -2.27
N ARG A 78 0.81 -4.97 -3.46
CA ARG A 78 -0.26 -3.96 -3.65
C ARG A 78 -1.53 -4.31 -2.88
N GLY A 79 -1.87 -5.60 -2.80
CA GLY A 79 -3.08 -6.06 -2.10
C GLY A 79 -3.08 -5.70 -0.62
N GLN A 80 -1.93 -5.82 0.05
CA GLN A 80 -1.82 -5.36 1.43
C GLN A 80 -1.94 -3.86 1.58
N LEU A 81 -1.30 -3.12 0.69
CA LEU A 81 -1.28 -1.66 0.75
C LEU A 81 -2.71 -1.13 0.72
N VAL A 82 -3.51 -1.64 -0.21
CA VAL A 82 -4.95 -1.32 -0.30
C VAL A 82 -5.70 -1.76 0.96
N ALA A 83 -5.41 -2.94 1.50
CA ALA A 83 -6.06 -3.42 2.72
C ALA A 83 -5.69 -2.61 3.98
N ILE A 84 -4.52 -1.95 4.01
CA ILE A 84 -4.14 -1.03 5.08
C ILE A 84 -4.87 0.31 4.90
N ALA A 85 -4.93 0.82 3.66
CA ALA A 85 -5.69 2.03 3.34
C ALA A 85 -7.17 1.91 3.71
N GLN A 86 -7.80 0.78 3.39
CA GLN A 86 -9.20 0.51 3.78
C GLN A 86 -9.41 0.52 5.30
N ARG A 87 -8.50 -0.07 6.07
CA ARG A 87 -8.56 -0.07 7.54
C ARG A 87 -8.37 1.33 8.14
N LEU A 88 -7.57 2.19 7.49
CA LEU A 88 -7.42 3.59 7.88
C LEU A 88 -8.72 4.37 7.70
N ASP A 89 -9.43 4.15 6.59
CA ASP A 89 -10.73 4.77 6.33
C ASP A 89 -11.78 4.33 7.36
N GLU A 90 -11.82 3.05 7.71
CA GLU A 90 -12.70 2.54 8.77
C GLU A 90 -12.41 3.20 10.13
N LYS A 91 -11.13 3.31 10.51
CA LYS A 91 -10.73 3.98 11.77
C LYS A 91 -11.11 5.46 11.77
N LYS A 92 -10.96 6.17 10.65
CA LYS A 92 -11.36 7.57 10.49
C LYS A 92 -12.86 7.73 10.70
N ILE A 93 -13.69 6.88 10.10
CA ILE A 93 -15.15 6.91 10.27
C ILE A 93 -15.54 6.67 11.73
N ASN A 94 -14.91 5.69 12.39
CA ASN A 94 -15.22 5.35 13.77
C ASN A 94 -14.82 6.47 14.76
N SER A 95 -13.66 7.10 14.56
CA SER A 95 -13.23 8.24 15.38
C SER A 95 -14.15 9.47 15.28
N GLN A 96 -14.78 9.68 14.11
CA GLN A 96 -15.73 10.79 13.91
C GLN A 96 -17.07 10.53 14.60
N ARG A 97 -17.52 9.27 14.66
CA ARG A 97 -18.77 8.88 15.35
C ARG A 97 -18.66 8.99 16.87
N SER A 98 -17.48 8.75 17.45
CA SER A 98 -17.26 8.83 18.90
C SER A 98 -17.29 10.25 19.47
N ILE A 99 -17.27 11.29 18.64
CA ILE A 99 -17.33 12.70 19.05
C ILE A 99 -18.79 13.23 18.99
N GLN A 100 -19.72 12.42 18.49
CA GLN A 100 -21.13 12.79 18.25
C GLN A 100 -22.13 12.12 19.21
N LEU A 101 -21.65 11.50 20.28
CA LEU A 101 -22.42 10.93 21.40
C LEU A 101 -21.89 11.50 22.72
#